data_AF-A0A3N5VU77-F1
#
_entry.id   AF-A0A3N5VU77-F1
#
_cell.length_a   1.000
_cell.length_b   1.000
_cell.length_c   1.000
_cell.angle_alpha   90.00
_cell.angle_beta   90.00
_cell.angle_gamma   90.00
#
_symmetry.space_group_name_H-M   'P 1'
#
loop_
_entity.id
_entity.type
_entity.pdbx_description
1 polymer ?
#
loop_
_entity_poly.entity_id
_entity_poly.type
_entity_poly.pdbx_seq_one_letter_code
_entity_poly.pdbx_strand_id
1 'polypeptide(L)'
;MAKDSNATKAVGLLIDAANADTVYRDLYLRRARQLLSPVLDESAYRAIGSTEKEIEDLMRRSRSAVVQRDWDQAANLSAQADSLRQRKTAMGQLAAIGKDVYDA
;
A
#
# COMPACT_ATOMS: atom_id res chain seq x y z
N MET A 1 -10.48 3.41 -14.68
CA MET A 1 -10.65 4.59 -13.80
C MET A 1 -12.03 4.68 -13.15
N ALA A 2 -13.15 4.85 -13.88
CA ALA A 2 -14.48 4.93 -13.24
C ALA A 2 -14.95 3.62 -12.57
N LYS A 3 -14.62 2.47 -13.17
CA LYS A 3 -14.95 1.14 -12.63
C LYS A 3 -14.20 0.85 -11.33
N ASP A 4 -12.95 1.28 -11.24
CA ASP A 4 -12.09 1.06 -10.07
C ASP A 4 -12.53 1.92 -8.88
N SER A 5 -12.99 3.15 -9.14
CA SER A 5 -13.59 4.02 -8.12
C SER A 5 -14.93 3.49 -7.59
N ASN A 6 -15.73 2.84 -8.42
CA ASN A 6 -16.96 2.19 -7.97
C ASN A 6 -16.67 0.92 -7.17
N ALA A 7 -15.63 0.17 -7.55
CA ALA A 7 -15.18 -1.00 -6.80
C ALA A 7 -14.70 -0.62 -5.38
N THR A 8 -13.88 0.42 -5.23
CA THR A 8 -13.41 0.86 -3.90
C THR A 8 -14.54 1.39 -3.03
N LYS A 9 -15.54 2.09 -3.59
CA LYS A 9 -16.76 2.48 -2.86
C LYS A 9 -17.57 1.28 -2.39
N ALA A 10 -17.76 0.28 -3.25
CA ALA A 10 -18.48 -0.94 -2.90
C ALA A 10 -17.73 -1.74 -1.81
N VAL A 11 -16.39 -1.78 -1.86
CA VAL A 11 -15.56 -2.37 -0.81
C VAL A 11 -15.77 -1.65 0.52
N GLY A 12 -15.81 -0.31 0.53
CA GLY A 12 -16.12 0.47 1.74
C GLY A 12 -17.46 0.09 2.37
N LEU A 13 -18.52 -0.01 1.55
CA LEU A 13 -19.84 -0.42 2.03
C LEU A 13 -19.87 -1.85 2.59
N LEU A 14 -19.06 -2.76 2.04
CA LEU A 14 -18.93 -4.12 2.55
C LEU A 14 -18.19 -4.18 3.89
N ILE A 15 -17.20 -3.30 4.11
CA ILE A 15 -16.53 -3.13 5.40
C ILE A 15 -17.52 -2.58 6.43
N ASP A 16 -18.31 -1.57 6.06
CA ASP A 16 -19.35 -1.02 6.95
C ASP A 16 -20.40 -2.08 7.32
N ALA A 17 -20.83 -2.90 6.35
CA ALA A 17 -21.71 -4.02 6.59
C ALA A 17 -21.09 -5.08 7.51
N ALA A 18 -19.81 -5.42 7.31
CA ALA A 18 -19.06 -6.33 8.19
C ALA A 18 -18.95 -5.82 9.63
N ASN A 19 -18.88 -4.50 9.83
CA ASN A 19 -18.84 -3.87 11.14
C ASN A 19 -20.22 -3.83 11.82
N ALA A 20 -21.30 -3.69 11.05
CA ALA A 20 -22.66 -3.63 11.56
C ALA A 20 -23.31 -5.02 11.75
N ASP A 21 -22.99 -5.98 10.89
CA ASP A 21 -23.50 -7.35 10.90
C ASP A 21 -22.35 -8.34 11.07
N THR A 22 -22.13 -8.74 12.33
CA THR A 22 -21.08 -9.66 12.71
C THR A 22 -21.39 -11.11 12.34
N VAL A 23 -22.64 -11.47 12.07
CA VAL A 23 -23.06 -12.84 11.74
C VAL A 23 -22.54 -13.23 10.34
N TYR A 24 -22.61 -12.29 9.39
CA TYR A 24 -22.11 -12.51 8.03
C TYR A 24 -20.81 -11.76 7.72
N ARG A 25 -20.10 -11.29 8.75
CA ARG A 25 -18.84 -10.52 8.64
C ARG A 25 -17.86 -11.12 7.63
N ASP A 26 -17.58 -12.43 7.76
CA ASP A 26 -16.62 -13.12 6.89
C ASP A 26 -17.06 -13.15 5.42
N LEU A 27 -18.36 -13.22 5.17
CA LEU A 27 -18.91 -13.20 3.81
C LEU A 27 -18.70 -11.82 3.17
N TYR A 28 -18.97 -10.74 3.91
CA TYR A 28 -18.75 -9.38 3.43
C TYR A 28 -17.26 -9.10 3.18
N LEU A 29 -16.38 -9.50 4.11
CA LEU A 29 -14.93 -9.35 3.96
C LEU A 29 -14.37 -10.19 2.81
N ARG A 30 -14.87 -11.41 2.61
CA ARG A 30 -14.50 -12.23 1.44
C ARG A 30 -14.92 -11.56 0.14
N ARG A 31 -16.12 -10.96 0.08
CA ARG A 31 -16.57 -10.23 -1.11
C ARG A 31 -15.77 -8.96 -1.34
N ALA A 32 -15.40 -8.25 -0.27
CA ALA A 32 -14.53 -7.09 -0.32
C ALA A 32 -13.17 -7.45 -0.92
N ARG A 33 -12.55 -8.56 -0.47
CA ARG A 33 -11.29 -9.09 -1.05
C ARG A 33 -11.40 -9.34 -2.55
N GLN A 34 -12.47 -10.01 -2.99
CA GLN A 34 -12.68 -10.30 -4.41
C GLN A 34 -12.80 -9.04 -5.28
N LEU A 35 -13.48 -8.01 -4.77
CA LEU A 35 -13.66 -6.76 -5.50
C LEU A 35 -12.39 -5.88 -5.47
N LEU A 36 -11.60 -5.97 -4.40
CA LEU A 36 -10.37 -5.21 -4.23
C LEU A 36 -9.21 -5.82 -5.04
N SER A 37 -9.12 -7.15 -5.13
CA SER A 37 -7.98 -7.87 -5.73
C SER A 37 -7.54 -7.39 -7.12
N PRO A 38 -8.42 -7.01 -8.07
CA PRO A 38 -7.98 -6.48 -9.36
C PRO A 38 -7.26 -5.12 -9.29
N VAL A 39 -7.47 -4.38 -8.20
CA VAL A 39 -6.92 -3.04 -7.97
C VAL A 39 -5.76 -3.09 -6.97
N LEU A 40 -5.87 -3.93 -5.95
CA LEU A 40 -4.86 -4.18 -4.93
C LEU A 40 -5.04 -5.61 -4.41
N ASP A 41 -4.22 -6.54 -4.89
CA ASP A 41 -4.16 -7.88 -4.31
C ASP A 41 -3.40 -7.87 -2.97
N GLU A 42 -3.49 -8.98 -2.23
CA GLU A 42 -2.86 -9.10 -0.92
C GLU A 42 -1.33 -9.00 -0.99
N SER A 43 -0.71 -9.54 -2.05
CA SER A 43 0.75 -9.50 -2.20
C SER A 43 1.26 -8.07 -2.42
N ALA A 44 0.55 -7.29 -3.24
CA ALA A 44 0.80 -5.88 -3.47
C ALA A 44 0.56 -5.07 -2.19
N TYR A 45 -0.48 -5.40 -1.42
CA TYR A 45 -0.72 -4.78 -0.12
C TYR A 45 0.44 -5.02 0.87
N ARG A 46 0.90 -6.27 0.99
CA ARG A 46 2.04 -6.62 1.86
C ARG A 46 3.33 -5.92 1.41
N ALA A 47 3.53 -5.76 0.10
CA ALA A 47 4.68 -5.04 -0.47
C ALA A 47 4.69 -3.55 -0.10
N ILE A 48 3.51 -2.91 0.00
CA ILE A 48 3.39 -1.53 0.52
C ILE A 48 3.87 -1.47 1.97
N GLY A 49 3.53 -2.48 2.78
CA GLY A 49 4.00 -2.61 4.16
C GLY A 49 5.52 -2.71 4.27
N SER A 50 6.19 -3.41 3.35
CA SER A 50 7.67 -3.49 3.30
C SER A 50 8.36 -2.25 2.73
N THR A 51 7.61 -1.35 2.07
CA THR A 51 8.18 -0.17 1.39
C THR A 51 8.86 0.80 2.36
N GLU A 52 8.40 0.91 3.62
CA GLU A 52 9.04 1.79 4.60
C GLU A 52 10.47 1.34 4.93
N LYS A 53 10.66 0.03 5.12
CA LYS A 53 11.97 -0.56 5.38
C LYS A 53 12.90 -0.40 4.18
N GLU A 54 12.37 -0.52 2.96
CA GLU A 54 13.12 -0.30 1.73
C GLU A 54 13.57 1.17 1.59
N ILE A 55 12.69 2.13 1.89
CA ILE A 55 13.04 3.55 1.92
C ILE A 55 14.14 3.81 2.97
N GLU A 56 14.03 3.24 4.17
CA GLU A 56 15.04 3.38 5.21
C GLU A 56 16.41 2.82 4.78
N ASP A 57 16.41 1.63 4.16
CA ASP A 57 17.61 0.99 3.63
C ASP A 57 18.26 1.82 2.52
N LEU A 58 17.49 2.38 1.59
CA LEU A 58 17.98 3.28 0.54
C LEU A 58 18.60 4.55 1.15
N MET A 59 17.94 5.16 2.14
CA MET A 59 18.47 6.34 2.84
C MET A 59 19.73 6.03 3.64
N ARG A 60 19.84 4.84 4.23
CA ARG A 60 21.07 4.38 4.89
C ARG A 60 22.22 4.26 3.88
N ARG A 61 21.98 3.61 2.74
CA ARG A 61 22.98 3.45 1.67
C ARG A 61 23.40 4.79 1.05
N SER A 62 22.45 5.71 0.86
CA SER A 62 22.75 7.06 0.37
C SER A 62 23.70 7.80 1.31
N ARG A 63 23.45 7.75 2.63
CA ARG A 63 24.36 8.33 3.64
C ARG A 63 25.76 7.70 3.60
N SER A 64 25.85 6.39 3.39
CA SER A 64 27.14 5.71 3.23
C SER A 64 27.90 6.16 1.97
N ALA A 65 27.20 6.34 0.84
CA ALA A 65 27.80 6.84 -0.40
C ALA A 65 28.33 8.28 -0.24
N VAL A 66 27.61 9.14 0.49
CA VAL A 66 28.09 10.49 0.86
C VAL A 66 29.41 10.44 1.63
N VAL A 67 29.53 9.54 2.62
CA VAL A 67 30.77 9.37 3.39
C VAL A 67 31.93 8.92 2.49
N GLN A 68 31.63 8.10 1.48
CA GLN A 68 32.59 7.63 0.48
C GLN A 68 32.89 8.66 -0.62
N ARG A 69 32.24 9.84 -0.60
CA ARG A 69 32.30 10.88 -1.63
C ARG A 69 31.80 10.43 -3.00
N ASP A 70 30.98 9.37 -3.04
CA ASP A 70 30.28 8.91 -4.23
C ASP A 70 28.94 9.64 -4.34
N TRP A 71 29.01 10.86 -4.89
CA TRP A 71 27.86 11.75 -4.98
C TRP A 71 26.82 11.27 -6.00
N ASP A 72 27.27 10.62 -7.07
CA ASP A 72 26.39 10.07 -8.11
C ASP A 72 25.54 8.92 -7.54
N GLN A 73 26.16 8.02 -6.78
CA GLN A 73 25.45 6.94 -6.11
C GLN A 73 24.51 7.49 -5.02
N ALA A 74 24.95 8.47 -4.24
CA ALA A 74 24.11 9.09 -3.20
C ALA A 74 22.85 9.74 -3.79
N ALA A 75 22.99 10.47 -4.90
CA ALA A 75 21.89 11.13 -5.60
C ALA A 75 20.90 10.10 -6.20
N ASN A 76 21.40 9.05 -6.85
CA ASN A 76 20.57 8.00 -7.42
C ASN A 76 19.74 7.27 -6.34
N LEU A 77 20.37 6.93 -5.22
CA LEU A 77 19.68 6.27 -4.10
C LEU A 77 18.63 7.17 -3.45
N SER A 78 18.88 8.48 -3.33
CA SER A 78 17.89 9.44 -2.82
C SER A 78 16.69 9.56 -3.78
N ALA A 79 16.94 9.67 -5.09
CA ALA A 79 15.88 9.75 -6.09
C ALA A 79 14.99 8.49 -6.09
N GLN A 80 15.58 7.30 -5.92
CA GLN A 80 14.84 6.05 -5.77
C GLN A 80 13.96 6.05 -4.52
N ALA A 81 14.49 6.51 -3.37
CA ALA A 81 13.74 6.62 -2.13
C ALA A 81 12.56 7.61 -2.26
N ASP A 82 12.76 8.75 -2.93
CA ASP A 82 11.70 9.74 -3.14
C ASP A 82 10.62 9.25 -4.11
N SER A 83 10.99 8.52 -5.17
CA SER A 83 10.05 7.81 -6.04
C SER A 83 9.17 6.83 -5.24
N LEU A 84 9.78 6.05 -4.34
CA LEU A 84 9.04 5.10 -3.48
C LEU A 84 8.12 5.82 -2.50
N ARG A 85 8.54 6.95 -1.91
CA ARG A 85 7.69 7.78 -1.06
C ARG A 85 6.48 8.31 -1.82
N GLN A 86 6.68 8.84 -3.03
CA GLN A 86 5.58 9.35 -3.86
C GLN A 86 4.59 8.24 -4.21
N ARG A 87 5.08 7.06 -4.59
CA ARG A 87 4.23 5.89 -4.87
C ARG A 87 3.45 5.47 -3.62
N LYS A 88 4.11 5.40 -2.46
CA LYS A 88 3.46 5.08 -1.18
C LYS A 88 2.36 6.08 -0.83
N THR A 89 2.60 7.37 -0.99
CA THR A 89 1.61 8.43 -0.76
C THR A 89 0.42 8.30 -1.72
N ALA A 90 0.68 8.07 -3.01
CA ALA A 90 -0.37 7.86 -4.01
C ALA A 90 -1.24 6.62 -3.70
N MET A 91 -0.64 5.59 -3.08
CA MET A 91 -1.33 4.37 -2.66
C MET A 91 -1.96 4.47 -1.27
N GLY A 92 -1.83 5.59 -0.54
CA GLY A 92 -2.24 5.71 0.86
C GLY A 92 -3.72 5.43 1.11
N GLN A 93 -4.62 5.97 0.27
CA GLN A 93 -6.07 5.68 0.37
C GLN A 93 -6.37 4.21 0.11
N LEU A 94 -5.66 3.59 -0.83
CA LEU A 94 -5.83 2.18 -1.19
C LEU A 94 -5.30 1.26 -0.10
N ALA A 95 -4.19 1.64 0.55
CA ALA A 95 -3.58 0.92 1.65
C ALA A 95 -4.44 0.93 2.91
N ALA A 96 -5.17 2.03 3.17
CA ALA A 96 -6.15 2.10 4.27
C ALA A 96 -7.27 1.07 4.07
N ILE A 97 -7.86 1.02 2.87
CA ILE A 97 -8.87 0.01 2.51
C ILE A 97 -8.29 -1.40 2.57
N GLY A 98 -7.04 -1.58 2.09
CA GLY A 98 -6.33 -2.85 2.16
C GLY A 98 -6.16 -3.37 3.58
N LYS A 99 -5.89 -2.49 4.56
CA LYS A 99 -5.79 -2.85 5.98
C LYS A 99 -7.11 -3.43 6.50
N ASP A 100 -8.23 -2.75 6.24
CA ASP A 100 -9.56 -3.18 6.72
C ASP A 100 -10.08 -4.46 6.03
N VAL A 101 -9.39 -4.93 4.99
CA VAL A 101 -9.79 -6.11 4.20
C VAL A 101 -8.83 -7.28 4.40
N TYR A 102 -7.51 -7.02 4.39
CA TYR A 102 -6.47 -8.05 4.48
C TYR A 102 -5.92 -8.28 5.89
N ASP A 103 -6.13 -7.34 6.84
CA ASP A 103 -5.74 -7.51 8.24
C ASP A 103 -6.94 -7.77 9.18
N ALA A 104 -8.15 -7.85 8.62
CA ALA A 104 -9.42 -7.99 9.34
C ALA A 104 -9.72 -9.38 9.93
#